data_AF-A0A8J7CH30-F1
#
_entry.id   AF-A0A8J7CH30-F1
#
_cell.length_a   1.000
_cell.length_b   1.000
_cell.length_c   1.000
_cell.angle_alpha   90.00
_cell.angle_beta   90.00
_cell.angle_gamma   90.00
#
_symmetry.space_group_name_H-M   'P 1'
#
loop_
_entity.id
_entity.type
_entity.pdbx_description
1 polymer ?
#
loop_
_entity_poly.entity_id
_entity_poly.type
_entity_poly.pdbx_seq_one_letter_code
_entity_poly.pdbx_strand_id
1 'polypeptide(L)'
;WPGNVRELKNVVERAVIMELDDTIQRVDLPTLPAGSAVDSLLDLASLQEFQRQSEISYLLHHLERNGWNVAATARVIGTPRSNLYKKMRAYGIERKKQ
;
A
#
# COMPACT_ATOMS: atom_id res chain seq x y z
N TRP A 1 7.56 7.85 -2.57
CA TRP A 1 6.13 7.51 -2.44
C TRP A 1 6.01 6.24 -1.64
N PRO A 2 6.04 6.34 -0.31
CA PRO A 2 6.07 5.19 0.58
C PRO A 2 4.65 4.60 0.73
N GLY A 3 4.09 4.06 -0.35
CA GLY A 3 2.72 3.55 -0.33
C GLY A 3 2.02 3.55 -1.69
N ASN A 4 2.51 2.73 -2.63
CA ASN A 4 1.87 2.44 -3.92
C ASN A 4 1.68 3.62 -4.90
N VAL A 5 1.31 3.27 -6.14
CA VAL A 5 0.88 4.18 -7.22
C VAL A 5 -0.28 5.09 -6.78
N ARG A 6 -1.02 4.70 -5.73
CA ARG A 6 -2.12 5.50 -5.15
C ARG A 6 -1.64 6.80 -4.51
N GLU A 7 -0.51 6.79 -3.80
CA GLU A 7 0.02 8.03 -3.22
C GLU A 7 0.57 8.96 -4.30
N LEU A 8 1.27 8.39 -5.29
CA LEU A 8 1.69 9.14 -6.47
C LEU A 8 0.48 9.74 -7.19
N LYS A 9 -0.59 8.96 -7.38
CA LYS A 9 -1.85 9.43 -7.99
C LYS A 9 -2.48 10.55 -7.18
N ASN A 10 -2.59 10.40 -5.86
CA ASN A 10 -3.17 11.44 -5.00
C ASN A 10 -2.38 12.75 -5.05
N VAL A 11 -1.06 12.65 -5.17
CA VAL A 11 -0.23 13.84 -5.31
C VAL A 11 -0.32 14.45 -6.70
N VAL A 12 -0.33 13.64 -7.76
CA VAL A 12 -0.55 14.16 -9.12
C VAL A 12 -1.95 14.77 -9.24
N GLU A 13 -2.99 14.15 -8.68
CA GLU A 13 -4.35 14.69 -8.63
C GLU A 13 -4.41 16.00 -7.86
N ARG A 14 -3.75 16.09 -6.69
CA ARG A 14 -3.68 17.36 -5.94
C ARG A 14 -2.88 18.43 -6.69
N ALA A 15 -1.80 18.09 -7.37
CA ALA A 15 -1.04 19.03 -8.18
C ALA A 15 -1.91 19.60 -9.32
N VAL A 16 -2.69 18.76 -9.99
CA VAL A 16 -3.64 19.17 -11.04
C VAL A 16 -4.81 20.00 -10.49
N ILE A 17 -5.28 19.73 -9.27
CA ILE A 17 -6.35 20.51 -8.64
C ILE A 17 -5.84 21.87 -8.13
N MET A 18 -4.61 21.92 -7.61
CA MET A 18 -4.04 23.11 -7.00
C MET A 18 -3.44 24.10 -8.01
N GLU A 19 -3.00 23.63 -9.18
CA GLU A 19 -2.59 24.50 -10.28
C GLU A 19 -3.71 24.68 -11.29
N LEU A 20 -4.16 25.92 -11.48
CA LEU A 20 -5.19 26.32 -12.45
C LEU A 20 -4.65 26.56 -13.88
N ASP A 21 -3.37 26.24 -14.14
CA ASP A 21 -2.70 26.51 -15.41
C ASP A 21 -2.49 25.25 -16.26
N ASP A 22 -2.37 25.43 -17.57
CA ASP A 22 -2.30 24.35 -18.58
C ASP A 22 -0.96 23.57 -18.53
N THR A 23 0.01 24.03 -17.73
CA THR A 23 1.34 23.40 -17.60
C THR A 23 1.90 23.55 -16.20
N ILE A 24 2.11 22.42 -15.53
CA ILE A 24 2.66 22.37 -14.18
C ILE A 24 4.18 22.60 -14.20
N GLN A 25 4.63 23.79 -13.81
CA GLN A 25 6.06 24.13 -13.82
C GLN A 25 6.79 23.71 -12.54
N ARG A 26 6.14 23.80 -11.37
CA ARG A 26 6.77 23.47 -10.08
C ARG A 26 5.74 23.13 -9.01
N VAL A 27 5.63 21.84 -8.69
CA VAL A 27 4.77 21.38 -7.60
C VAL A 27 5.49 21.55 -6.27
N ASP A 28 5.02 22.49 -5.43
CA ASP A 28 5.36 22.52 -4.02
C ASP A 28 4.66 21.34 -3.33
N LEU A 29 5.37 20.21 -3.32
CA LEU A 29 4.94 19.03 -2.59
C LEU A 29 4.97 19.37 -1.10
N PRO A 30 3.87 19.19 -0.34
CA PRO A 30 3.95 19.25 1.11
C PRO A 30 5.03 18.23 1.50
N THR A 31 6.01 18.66 2.29
CA THR A 31 7.16 17.87 2.74
C THR A 31 6.75 16.42 2.90
N LEU A 32 7.08 15.61 1.89
CA LEU A 32 6.88 14.17 1.99
C LEU A 32 7.71 13.77 3.19
N PRO A 33 7.17 13.00 4.15
CA PRO A 33 8.00 12.50 5.24
C PRO A 33 9.22 11.88 4.58
N ALA A 34 10.40 12.45 4.85
CA ALA A 34 11.65 12.13 4.18
C ALA A 34 12.18 10.73 4.59
N GLY A 35 11.31 9.90 5.18
CA GLY A 35 11.58 8.51 5.52
C GLY A 35 11.18 7.60 4.38
N SER A 36 12.02 6.60 4.13
CA SER A 36 11.62 5.44 3.33
C SER A 36 10.38 4.80 3.96
N ALA A 37 9.56 4.06 3.19
CA ALA A 37 8.48 3.24 3.75
C ALA A 37 8.99 2.31 4.86
N VAL A 38 10.28 1.98 4.81
CA VAL A 38 11.00 1.22 5.82
C VAL A 38 11.16 2.00 7.12
N ASP A 39 11.52 3.30 7.07
CA ASP A 39 11.69 4.13 8.28
C ASP A 39 10.36 4.30 9.02
N SER A 40 9.27 4.55 8.30
CA SER A 40 7.92 4.64 8.90
C SER A 40 7.46 3.32 9.53
N LEU A 41 7.94 2.18 9.03
CA LEU A 41 7.69 0.87 9.62
C LEU A 41 8.51 0.67 10.91
N LEU A 42 9.76 1.13 10.91
CA LEU A 42 10.65 1.05 12.08
C LEU A 42 10.26 2.00 13.21
N ASP A 43 9.57 3.10 12.90
CA ASP A 43 9.02 4.07 13.87
C ASP A 43 7.74 3.58 14.59
N LEU A 44 7.26 2.36 14.31
CA LEU A 44 6.07 1.82 14.94
C LEU A 44 6.29 1.54 16.44
N ALA A 45 5.28 1.87 17.24
CA ALA A 45 5.34 1.83 18.71
C ALA A 45 5.55 0.43 19.32
N SER A 46 5.34 -0.65 18.56
CA SER A 46 5.55 -2.01 19.04
C SER A 46 5.92 -3.00 17.93
N LEU A 47 6.64 -4.06 18.30
CA LEU A 47 6.94 -5.18 17.40
C LEU A 47 5.67 -5.86 16.86
N GLN A 48 4.59 -5.89 17.64
CA GLN A 48 3.31 -6.45 17.20
C GLN A 48 2.71 -5.64 16.06
N GLU A 49 2.78 -4.31 16.15
CA GLU A 49 2.28 -3.43 15.10
C GLU A 49 3.17 -3.49 13.85
N PHE A 50 4.50 -3.56 14.02
CA PHE A 50 5.43 -3.78 12.92
C PHE A 50 5.13 -5.08 12.15
N GLN A 51 4.93 -6.19 12.86
CA GLN A 51 4.59 -7.47 12.24
C GLN A 51 3.26 -7.39 11.49
N ARG A 52 2.24 -6.77 12.09
CA ARG A 52 0.94 -6.58 11.47
C ARG A 52 1.04 -5.76 10.18
N GLN A 53 1.70 -4.61 10.23
CA GLN A 53 1.85 -3.70 9.08
C GLN A 53 2.67 -4.30 7.95
N SER A 54 3.79 -4.96 8.31
CA SER A 54 4.64 -5.68 7.35
C SER A 54 3.86 -6.80 6.66
N GLU A 55 3.09 -7.56 7.43
CA GLU A 55 2.29 -8.66 6.91
C GLU A 55 1.18 -8.17 5.98
N ILE A 56 0.46 -7.11 6.34
CA ILE A 56 -0.56 -6.50 5.48
C ILE A 56 0.05 -6.04 4.16
N SER A 57 1.18 -5.33 4.22
CA SER A 57 1.88 -4.81 3.05
C SER A 57 2.36 -5.94 2.13
N TYR A 58 2.91 -7.01 2.71
CA TYR A 58 3.34 -8.20 1.99
C TYR A 58 2.17 -8.90 1.28
N LEU A 59 1.06 -9.12 2.00
CA LEU A 59 -0.12 -9.78 1.44
C LEU A 59 -0.76 -8.96 0.32
N LEU A 60 -0.87 -7.63 0.49
CA LEU A 60 -1.40 -6.74 -0.55
C LEU A 60 -0.52 -6.76 -1.81
N HIS A 61 0.80 -6.65 -1.66
CA HIS A 61 1.73 -6.70 -2.79
C HIS A 61 1.55 -7.98 -3.62
N HIS A 62 1.47 -9.14 -2.96
CA HIS A 62 1.29 -10.41 -3.66
C HIS A 62 -0.12 -10.61 -4.21
N LEU A 63 -1.16 -10.11 -3.53
CA LEU A 63 -2.54 -10.14 -4.04
C LEU A 63 -2.66 -9.28 -5.31
N GLU A 64 -2.12 -8.07 -5.31
CA GLU A 64 -2.14 -7.17 -6.47
C GLU A 64 -1.40 -7.76 -7.67
N ARG A 65 -0.17 -8.30 -7.47
CA ARG A 65 0.61 -8.94 -8.54
C ARG A 65 -0.07 -10.16 -9.14
N ASN A 66 -0.90 -10.86 -8.38
CA ASN A 66 -1.68 -12.01 -8.83
C ASN A 66 -3.11 -11.65 -9.26
N GLY A 67 -3.43 -10.36 -9.46
CA GLY A 67 -4.74 -9.91 -9.92
C GLY A 67 -5.88 -10.25 -8.95
N TRP A 68 -5.61 -10.21 -7.65
CA TRP A 68 -6.52 -10.62 -6.56
C TRP A 68 -6.93 -12.10 -6.60
N ASN A 69 -6.19 -12.95 -7.32
CA ASN A 69 -6.40 -14.40 -7.28
C ASN A 69 -5.81 -14.99 -5.99
N VAL A 70 -6.65 -15.15 -4.97
CA VAL A 70 -6.27 -15.69 -3.65
C VAL A 70 -5.63 -17.09 -3.76
N ALA A 71 -6.10 -17.94 -4.68
CA ALA A 71 -5.56 -19.28 -4.84
C ALA A 71 -4.18 -19.30 -5.53
N ALA A 72 -3.93 -18.40 -6.47
CA ALA A 72 -2.60 -18.20 -7.05
C ALA A 72 -1.65 -17.59 -6.01
N THR A 73 -2.10 -16.55 -5.30
CA THR A 73 -1.34 -15.86 -4.26
C THR A 73 -0.90 -16.81 -3.15
N ALA A 74 -1.82 -17.62 -2.64
CA ALA A 74 -1.55 -18.62 -1.60
C ALA A 74 -0.45 -19.63 -2.02
N ARG A 75 -0.47 -20.08 -3.29
CA ARG A 75 0.56 -20.95 -3.85
C ARG A 75 1.92 -20.26 -3.94
N VAL A 76 1.95 -19.00 -4.38
CA VAL A 76 3.19 -18.22 -4.54
C VAL A 76 3.87 -17.97 -3.20
N ILE A 77 3.11 -17.62 -2.15
CA ILE A 77 3.65 -17.30 -0.83
C ILE A 77 3.75 -18.54 0.09
N GLY A 78 3.42 -19.73 -0.41
CA GLY A 78 3.56 -20.99 0.33
C GLY A 78 2.61 -21.16 1.52
N THR A 79 1.44 -20.50 1.52
CA THR A 79 0.46 -20.61 2.62
C THR A 79 -0.81 -21.32 2.17
N PRO A 80 -1.49 -22.08 3.04
CA PRO A 80 -2.81 -22.62 2.71
C PRO A 80 -3.82 -21.50 2.41
N ARG A 81 -4.66 -21.70 1.38
CA ARG A 81 -5.71 -20.76 1.00
C ARG A 81 -6.62 -20.38 2.17
N SER A 82 -6.92 -21.34 3.06
CA SER A 82 -7.73 -21.13 4.26
C SER A 82 -7.08 -20.14 5.24
N ASN A 83 -5.75 -20.19 5.40
CA ASN A 83 -5.00 -19.27 6.25
C ASN A 83 -4.94 -17.88 5.63
N LEU A 84 -4.74 -17.79 4.31
CA LEU A 84 -4.79 -16.50 3.61
C LEU A 84 -6.15 -15.82 3.79
N TYR A 85 -7.27 -16.54 3.66
CA TYR A 85 -8.59 -15.98 3.92
C TYR A 85 -8.81 -15.55 5.37
N LYS A 86 -8.23 -16.27 6.35
CA LYS A 86 -8.29 -15.85 7.76
C LYS A 86 -7.52 -14.55 7.97
N LYS A 87 -6.31 -14.44 7.42
CA LYS A 87 -5.49 -13.22 7.50
C LYS A 87 -6.14 -12.04 6.79
N MET A 88 -6.68 -12.24 5.58
CA MET A 88 -7.42 -11.20 4.86
C MET A 88 -8.60 -10.67 5.68
N ARG A 89 -9.38 -11.56 6.31
CA ARG A 89 -10.50 -11.14 7.18
C ARG A 89 -10.02 -10.44 8.47
N ALA A 90 -8.97 -10.95 9.10
CA ALA A 90 -8.41 -10.36 10.31
C ALA A 90 -7.87 -8.95 10.09
N TYR A 91 -7.33 -8.67 8.90
CA TYR A 91 -6.76 -7.37 8.54
C TYR A 91 -7.69 -6.49 7.70
N GLY A 92 -8.92 -6.93 7.41
CA GLY A 92 -9.85 -6.18 6.55
C GLY A 92 -9.34 -5.97 5.12
N ILE A 93 -8.54 -6.90 4.59
CA ILE A 93 -8.02 -6.83 3.22
C ILE A 93 -9.12 -7.25 2.26
N GLU A 94 -9.71 -6.27 1.59
CA GLU A 94 -10.76 -6.47 0.59
C GLU A 94 -10.40 -5.77 -0.72
N ARG A 95 -10.83 -6.37 -1.84
CA ARG A 95 -10.71 -5.74 -3.15
C ARG A 95 -11.69 -4.57 -3.20
N LYS A 96 -11.22 -3.34 -3.04
CA LYS A 96 -12.03 -2.16 -3.35
C LYS A 96 -12.46 -2.24 -4.81
N LYS A 97 -13.75 -2.49 -5.06
CA LYS A 97 -14.34 -2.24 -6.38
C LYS A 97 -14.31 -0.72 -6.59
N GLN A 98 -13.49 -0.28 -7.54
CA GLN A 98 -13.71 1.01 -8.21
C GLN A 98 -14.91 0.90 -9.14
#